data_AF-A0A670K0L3-F1
#
_entry.id   AF-A0A670K0L3-F1
#
_cell.length_a   1.000
_cell.length_b   1.000
_cell.length_c   1.000
_cell.angle_alpha   90.00
_cell.angle_beta   90.00
_cell.angle_gamma   90.00
#
_symmetry.space_group_name_H-M   'P 1'
#
loop_
_entity.id
_entity.type
_entity.pdbx_description
1 polymer ?
#
loop_
_entity_poly.entity_id
_entity_poly.type
_entity_poly.pdbx_seq_one_letter_code
_entity_poly.pdbx_strand_id
1 'polypeptide(L)'
;MRPLTEALSTFHIQCLECGKSFIWKDNLTSHQRIHKSVTSHQRIHTGEKPYQCLECEKSFNQNTHLISHQRIHTGRETHIRSLTSHERIHTGVKPLKCL
;
A
#
# COMPACT_ATOMS: atom_id res chain seq x y z
N MET A 1 -10.34 16.55 -53.34
CA MET A 1 -9.73 15.33 -52.79
C MET A 1 -9.04 15.71 -51.48
N ARG A 2 -9.61 15.37 -50.32
CA ARG A 2 -8.98 15.57 -48.99
C ARG A 2 -8.59 14.20 -48.44
N PRO A 3 -7.44 14.03 -47.74
CA PRO A 3 -7.02 12.72 -47.24
C PRO A 3 -7.95 12.24 -46.10
N LEU A 4 -8.40 10.99 -46.18
CA LEU A 4 -9.22 10.31 -45.15
C LEU A 4 -8.35 9.79 -43.99
N THR A 5 -7.69 10.66 -43.24
CA THR A 5 -6.96 10.25 -42.02
C THR A 5 -7.15 11.18 -40.83
N GLU A 6 -8.28 11.88 -40.76
CA GLU A 6 -8.68 12.57 -39.53
C GLU A 6 -9.87 11.85 -38.90
N ALA A 7 -9.77 11.60 -37.59
CA ALA A 7 -10.78 11.05 -36.68
C ALA A 7 -10.82 9.52 -36.46
N LEU A 8 -9.70 8.94 -36.01
CA LEU A 8 -9.81 8.02 -34.87
C LEU A 8 -9.48 8.82 -33.62
N SER A 9 -10.52 9.33 -32.95
CA SER A 9 -10.37 9.91 -31.60
C SER A 9 -9.79 8.82 -30.70
N THR A 10 -8.47 8.88 -30.50
CA THR A 10 -7.75 7.84 -29.75
C THR A 10 -8.12 8.03 -28.29
N PHE A 11 -8.98 7.14 -27.77
CA PHE A 11 -9.41 7.21 -26.39
C PHE A 11 -8.24 6.90 -25.47
N HIS A 12 -7.79 7.91 -24.72
CA HIS A 12 -6.75 7.76 -23.71
C HIS A 12 -7.38 7.42 -22.36
N ILE A 13 -6.79 6.46 -21.66
CA ILE A 13 -7.15 6.07 -20.30
C ILE A 13 -6.18 6.71 -19.32
N GLN A 14 -6.70 7.45 -18.34
CA GLN A 14 -5.90 8.20 -17.38
C GLN A 14 -5.67 7.43 -16.08
N CYS A 15 -4.45 7.50 -15.54
CA CYS A 15 -4.15 7.06 -14.19
C CYS A 15 -4.65 8.10 -13.17
N LEU A 16 -5.53 7.69 -12.26
CA LEU A 16 -6.10 8.60 -11.24
C LEU A 16 -5.08 9.06 -10.17
N GLU A 17 -4.01 8.30 -9.96
CA GLU A 17 -3.00 8.61 -8.93
C GLU A 17 -2.01 9.69 -9.39
N CYS A 18 -1.65 9.72 -10.67
CA CYS A 18 -0.61 10.62 -11.19
C CYS A 18 -1.00 11.40 -12.45
N GLY A 19 -2.22 11.23 -12.95
CA GLY A 19 -2.76 11.94 -14.11
C GLY A 19 -2.21 11.51 -15.47
N LYS A 20 -1.29 10.53 -15.54
CA LYS A 20 -0.69 10.08 -16.82
C LYS A 20 -1.71 9.36 -17.72
N SER A 21 -1.69 9.68 -19.01
CA SER A 21 -2.57 9.11 -20.03
C SER A 21 -1.90 7.97 -20.80
N PHE A 22 -2.66 6.91 -21.06
CA PHE A 22 -2.21 5.72 -21.77
C PHE A 22 -3.19 5.38 -22.88
N ILE A 23 -2.69 4.94 -24.04
CA ILE A 23 -3.54 4.48 -25.15
C ILE A 23 -4.10 3.08 -24.84
N TRP A 24 -3.28 2.23 -24.23
CA TRP A 24 -3.59 0.83 -23.99
C TRP A 24 -3.73 0.50 -22.51
N LYS A 25 -4.66 -0.41 -22.17
CA LYS A 25 -5.00 -0.79 -20.80
C LYS A 25 -3.90 -1.55 -20.07
N ASP A 26 -3.16 -2.39 -20.79
CA ASP A 26 -2.01 -3.14 -20.28
C ASP A 26 -0.87 -2.21 -19.81
N ASN A 27 -0.59 -1.16 -20.57
CA ASN A 27 0.38 -0.12 -20.20
C ASN A 27 -0.04 0.61 -18.92
N LEU A 28 -1.31 0.99 -18.81
CA LEU A 28 -1.85 1.59 -17.58
C LEU A 28 -1.75 0.62 -16.40
N THR A 29 -2.10 -0.65 -16.60
CA THR A 29 -2.06 -1.68 -15.55
C THR A 29 -0.63 -1.89 -15.05
N SER A 30 0.34 -2.00 -15.96
CA SER A 30 1.76 -2.11 -15.63
C SER A 30 2.25 -0.87 -14.88
N HIS A 31 1.87 0.32 -15.37
CA HIS A 31 2.17 1.58 -14.71
C HIS A 31 1.63 1.65 -13.27
N GLN A 32 0.36 1.30 -13.06
CA GLN A 32 -0.26 1.29 -11.73
C GLN A 32 0.43 0.31 -10.77
N ARG A 33 0.85 -0.86 -11.27
CA ARG A 33 1.61 -1.84 -10.47
C ARG A 33 2.96 -1.28 -10.01
N ILE A 34 3.71 -0.67 -10.93
CA ILE A 34 5.01 -0.05 -10.61
C ILE A 34 4.81 1.11 -9.64
N HIS A 35 3.83 1.98 -9.90
CA HIS A 35 3.50 3.13 -9.06
C HIS A 35 3.18 2.69 -7.62
N LYS A 36 2.33 1.67 -7.46
CA LYS A 36 1.99 1.10 -6.15
C LYS A 36 3.21 0.50 -5.44
N SER A 37 4.07 -0.21 -6.17
CA SER A 37 5.30 -0.79 -5.62
C SER A 37 6.25 0.28 -5.08
N VAL A 38 6.51 1.32 -5.89
CA VAL A 38 7.37 2.44 -5.50
C VAL A 38 6.78 3.20 -4.32
N THR A 39 5.48 3.51 -4.37
CA THR A 39 4.78 4.19 -3.26
C THR A 39 4.89 3.38 -1.97
N SER A 40 4.61 2.07 -2.04
CA SER A 40 4.73 1.18 -0.88
C SER A 40 6.16 1.07 -0.36
N HIS A 41 7.17 1.11 -1.22
CA HIS A 41 8.57 1.12 -0.81
C HIS A 41 8.93 2.43 -0.11
N GLN A 42 8.51 3.57 -0.64
CA GLN A 42 8.81 4.89 -0.06
C GLN A 42 8.28 5.06 1.36
N ARG A 43 7.15 4.41 1.70
CA ARG A 43 6.61 4.37 3.07
C ARG A 43 7.57 3.82 4.11
N ILE A 44 8.56 3.02 3.71
CA ILE A 44 9.60 2.51 4.62
C ILE A 44 10.54 3.64 5.06
N HIS A 45 10.85 4.56 4.14
CA HIS A 45 11.72 5.71 4.41
C HIS A 45 10.97 6.84 5.12
N THR A 46 9.74 7.12 4.72
CA THR A 46 8.93 8.20 5.30
C THR A 46 8.28 7.83 6.63
N GLY A 47 8.16 6.53 6.92
CA GLY A 47 7.46 6.02 8.10
C GLY A 47 5.93 6.14 8.02
N GLU A 48 5.37 6.50 6.87
CA GLU A 48 3.93 6.60 6.64
C GLU A 48 3.26 5.22 6.83
N LYS A 49 2.22 5.18 7.67
CA LYS A 49 1.47 3.96 8.00
C LYS A 49 -0.03 4.20 7.83
N PRO A 50 -0.54 4.22 6.58
CA PRO A 50 -1.92 4.58 6.31
C PRO A 50 -2.93 3.49 6.68
N TYR A 51 -2.46 2.26 6.94
CA TYR A 51 -3.34 1.13 7.24
C TYR A 51 -3.42 0.92 8.74
N GLN A 52 -4.45 1.47 9.38
CA GLN A 52 -4.67 1.38 10.82
C GLN A 52 -5.64 0.25 11.18
N CYS A 53 -5.32 -0.53 12.21
CA CYS A 53 -6.26 -1.44 12.85
C CYS A 53 -7.22 -0.65 13.74
N LEU A 54 -8.52 -0.77 13.52
CA LEU A 54 -9.52 -0.05 14.31
C LEU A 54 -9.75 -0.67 15.70
N GLU A 55 -9.30 -1.90 15.93
CA GLU A 55 -9.50 -2.60 17.20
C GLU A 55 -8.41 -2.29 18.24
N CYS A 56 -7.18 -2.05 17.79
CA CYS A 56 -6.03 -1.78 18.68
C CYS A 56 -5.17 -0.60 18.25
N GLU A 57 -5.65 0.19 17.30
CA GLU A 57 -5.02 1.41 16.75
C GLU A 57 -3.62 1.23 16.15
N LYS A 58 -3.14 0.00 16.02
CA LYS A 58 -1.84 -0.29 15.42
C LYS A 58 -1.86 -0.02 13.92
N SER A 59 -0.91 0.79 13.45
CA SER A 59 -0.79 1.15 12.02
C SER A 59 0.33 0.41 11.30
N PHE A 60 0.11 0.14 10.02
CA PHE A 60 0.97 -0.60 9.11
C PHE A 60 1.22 0.20 7.82
N ASN A 61 2.38 0.00 7.20
CA ASN A 61 2.75 0.62 5.91
C ASN A 61 2.21 -0.14 4.69
N GLN A 62 1.74 -1.39 4.88
CA GLN A 62 1.17 -2.25 3.84
C GLN A 62 -0.15 -2.86 4.29
N ASN A 63 -1.10 -2.97 3.35
CA ASN A 63 -2.42 -3.54 3.60
C ASN A 63 -2.37 -5.04 3.95
N THR A 64 -1.47 -5.79 3.31
CA THR A 64 -1.26 -7.22 3.59
C THR A 64 -0.87 -7.48 5.04
N HIS A 65 -0.05 -6.60 5.63
CA HIS A 65 0.32 -6.66 7.04
C HIS A 65 -0.88 -6.35 7.96
N LEU A 66 -1.72 -5.38 7.62
CA LEU A 66 -2.96 -5.11 8.37
C LEU A 66 -3.91 -6.31 8.32
N ILE A 67 -4.14 -6.90 7.14
CA ILE A 67 -5.02 -8.07 6.99
C ILE A 67 -4.48 -9.26 7.81
N SER A 68 -3.17 -9.52 7.73
CA SER A 68 -2.54 -10.57 8.53
C SER A 68 -2.66 -10.27 10.02
N HIS A 69 -2.55 -9.00 10.41
CA HIS A 69 -2.74 -8.59 11.78
C HIS A 69 -4.19 -8.80 12.23
N GLN A 70 -5.21 -8.37 11.48
CA GLN A 70 -6.62 -8.53 11.88
C GLN A 70 -7.01 -9.98 12.21
N ARG A 71 -6.31 -10.97 11.63
CA ARG A 71 -6.52 -12.38 11.98
C ARG A 71 -6.25 -12.70 13.46
N ILE A 72 -5.38 -11.93 14.12
CA ILE A 72 -5.08 -12.09 15.56
C ILE A 72 -6.30 -11.80 16.43
N HIS A 73 -7.17 -10.88 15.99
CA HIS A 73 -8.37 -10.51 16.74
C HIS A 73 -9.51 -11.50 16.52
N THR A 74 -9.58 -12.08 15.32
CA THR A 74 -10.62 -13.06 14.96
C THR A 74 -10.35 -14.49 15.44
N GLY A 75 -9.29 -14.72 16.22
CA GLY A 75 -9.05 -16.00 16.91
C GLY A 75 -8.80 -17.23 16.02
N ARG A 76 -8.39 -17.07 14.75
CA ARG A 76 -8.01 -18.21 13.89
C ARG A 76 -6.52 -18.50 14.02
N GLU A 77 -6.21 -19.43 14.92
CA GLU A 77 -4.91 -20.05 15.13
C GLU A 77 -4.25 -20.48 13.81
N THR A 78 -3.12 -19.88 13.45
CA THR A 78 -2.02 -20.60 12.80
C THR A 78 -0.71 -19.86 13.09
N HIS A 79 0.15 -20.52 13.85
CA HIS A 79 1.49 -20.13 14.26
C HIS A 79 1.63 -18.97 15.25
N ILE A 80 1.81 -19.38 16.51
CA ILE A 80 2.57 -18.66 17.53
C ILE A 80 3.91 -18.24 16.92
N ARG A 81 4.01 -16.96 16.53
CA ARG A 81 5.28 -16.24 16.61
C ARG A 81 5.00 -14.81 17.05
N SER A 82 5.36 -14.57 18.32
CA SER A 82 5.64 -13.27 18.93
C SER A 82 4.45 -12.52 19.54
N LEU A 83 3.94 -13.05 20.66
CA LEU A 83 3.41 -12.21 21.75
C LEU A 83 4.45 -11.18 22.26
N THR A 84 5.73 -11.32 21.89
CA THR A 84 6.83 -10.40 22.26
C THR A 84 6.74 -8.98 21.68
N SER A 85 5.80 -8.66 20.79
CA SER A 85 5.59 -7.26 20.36
C SER A 85 4.37 -6.58 20.97
N HIS A 86 3.38 -7.33 21.49
CA HIS A 86 2.21 -6.74 22.15
C HIS A 86 2.49 -6.44 23.64
N GLU A 87 3.27 -7.30 24.32
CA GLU A 87 3.63 -7.10 25.74
C GLU A 87 4.60 -5.93 25.99
N ARG A 88 5.27 -5.42 24.95
CA ARG A 88 6.12 -4.22 25.05
C ARG A 88 5.36 -2.89 25.10
N ILE A 89 4.05 -2.89 24.86
CA ILE A 89 3.23 -1.67 24.89
C ILE A 89 2.59 -1.47 26.28
N HIS A 90 2.39 -2.54 27.05
CA HIS A 90 1.89 -2.46 28.42
C HIS A 90 2.97 -2.20 29.49
N THR A 91 4.26 -2.24 29.12
CA THR A 91 5.36 -1.85 30.00
C THR A 91 6.07 -0.65 29.38
N GLY A 92 6.03 0.50 30.06
CA GLY A 92 6.52 1.80 29.58
C GLY A 92 8.05 1.88 29.41
N VAL A 93 8.66 0.93 28.72
CA VAL A 93 10.10 0.93 28.44
C VAL A 93 10.35 1.65 27.12
N LYS A 94 10.60 2.96 27.27
CA LYS A 94 11.13 3.88 26.27
C LYS A 94 12.30 3.22 25.51
N PRO A 95 12.30 3.17 24.15
CA PRO A 95 13.46 2.67 23.44
C PRO A 95 14.68 3.56 23.75
N LEU A 96 15.81 2.92 24.05
CA LEU A 96 17.11 3.60 24.16
C LEU A 96 17.32 4.45 22.89
N LYS A 97 17.54 5.75 23.08
CA LYS A 97 18.08 6.62 22.03
C LYS A 97 19.47 6.09 21.67
N CYS A 98 19.74 5.88 20.38
CA CYS A 98 21.10 5.64 19.91
C CYS A 98 21.94 6.92 20.07
N LEU A 99 23.20 6.76 20.50
CA LEU A 99 24.25 7.78 20.55
C LEU A 99 24.54 8.37 19.17
#